data_AF-A0A915AMS7-F1
#
_entry.id   AF-A0A915AMS7-F1
#
_cell.length_a   1.000
_cell.length_b   1.000
_cell.length_c   1.000
_cell.angle_alpha   90.00
_cell.angle_beta   90.00
_cell.angle_gamma   90.00
#
_symmetry.space_group_name_H-M   'P 1'
#
loop_
_entity.id
_entity.type
_entity.pdbx_description
1 polymer ?
#
loop_
_entity_poly.entity_id
_entity_poly.type
_entity_poly.pdbx_seq_one_letter_code
_entity_poly.pdbx_strand_id
1 'polypeptide(L)'
;LGSCLCVGLYFPTRRLCRIAASLGKKGRKHTSIVTALMANALRCLGYKWRSSCSDGMTSEHVVSTVLDSLDGITNPSEKALRIKDEANQFFNDQAYDVAIDLYTKAIELDGAVAVLYGNRSVAYLKKELYGSALEDAATALSLDPGYIKGYYRRATANMALGKFKLALKDYDAVRKARPSDKDAMRKFEECQKIIRRKAFEKAISMDHDRRSVADSINIDAIEVEASYDGPVLEDPLSAEFMVELIRTFKAQKKLHKKYAYKILLEIRRLLGDQPTMVEIDVPPGQKFTICGDVHGQFYDLCNIFDLNGLPSEENPYLFNGDFVDRGSFSVETIFTLFGFRLLYPNHFFMSRGNHESEVMNKMYGFEGEVRSKYTSQMADFFTEIFNYLPLCHLINKKIFVCHGGLFKDDNITLDEIRSTNRDRQPPDEGVMCDLLWSDPQDLPGRSPSKRGVGCQFGPDITEDFCQRNGLDYVIRSHEVKPEGYEIHHGGRCVTVFSAPNYCDTMGNKGAFITIRGDNLRPRFTSFSAVEHPSVRPMAYASSLFGFA
;
A
#
# COMPACT_ATOMS: atom_id res chain seq x y z
N LEU A 1 -33.66 -39.03 -0.40
CA LEU A 1 -34.78 -39.80 -0.99
C LEU A 1 -35.19 -39.07 -2.27
N GLY A 2 -34.93 -39.48 -3.51
CA GLY A 2 -34.36 -40.66 -4.13
C GLY A 2 -34.72 -40.52 -5.62
N SER A 3 -33.76 -40.79 -6.52
CA SER A 3 -33.91 -40.97 -7.98
C SER A 3 -34.54 -39.85 -8.83
N CYS A 4 -33.75 -39.23 -9.72
CA CYS A 4 -34.00 -39.22 -11.18
C CYS A 4 -32.96 -38.37 -11.97
N LEU A 5 -32.17 -39.10 -12.77
CA LEU A 5 -31.82 -38.84 -14.19
C LEU A 5 -31.07 -37.56 -14.59
N CYS A 6 -29.84 -37.81 -15.05
CA CYS A 6 -29.17 -37.11 -16.14
C CYS A 6 -30.13 -36.83 -17.31
N VAL A 7 -30.44 -35.57 -17.56
CA VAL A 7 -30.85 -35.08 -18.88
C VAL A 7 -30.11 -33.77 -19.14
N GLY A 8 -29.24 -33.77 -20.15
CA GLY A 8 -28.58 -32.57 -20.63
C GLY A 8 -29.61 -31.61 -21.22
N LEU A 9 -29.84 -30.48 -20.54
CA LEU A 9 -30.62 -29.36 -21.08
C LEU A 9 -29.81 -28.08 -20.89
N TYR A 10 -29.36 -27.53 -22.01
CA TYR A 10 -28.81 -26.18 -22.14
C TYR A 10 -29.92 -25.18 -21.77
N PHE A 11 -29.81 -24.50 -20.63
CA PHE A 11 -30.70 -23.40 -20.26
C PHE A 11 -29.95 -22.06 -20.25
N PRO A 12 -30.41 -21.02 -20.97
CA PRO A 12 -29.79 -19.71 -20.93
C PRO A 12 -30.02 -19.03 -19.57
N THR A 13 -28.94 -18.49 -19.01
CA THR A 13 -28.77 -17.83 -17.70
C THR A 13 -29.87 -16.85 -17.29
N ARG A 14 -30.58 -16.24 -18.25
CA ARG A 14 -31.67 -15.28 -17.97
C ARG A 14 -32.94 -15.90 -17.38
N ARG A 15 -33.20 -17.21 -17.53
CA ARG A 15 -34.40 -17.86 -16.95
C ARG A 15 -34.21 -18.31 -15.49
N LEU A 16 -33.00 -18.66 -15.09
CA LEU A 16 -32.66 -19.03 -13.70
C LEU A 16 -32.80 -17.83 -12.75
N CYS A 17 -32.37 -16.63 -13.17
CA CYS A 17 -32.57 -15.40 -12.39
C CYS A 17 -34.06 -15.06 -12.18
N ARG A 18 -34.95 -15.38 -13.13
CA ARG A 18 -36.39 -15.14 -12.99
C ARG A 18 -37.07 -16.12 -12.02
N ILE A 19 -36.57 -17.36 -11.92
CA ILE A 19 -37.04 -18.34 -10.96
C ILE A 19 -36.59 -17.97 -9.54
N ALA A 20 -35.34 -17.49 -9.38
CA ALA A 20 -34.84 -16.96 -8.11
C ALA A 20 -35.64 -15.72 -7.64
N ALA A 21 -35.97 -14.81 -8.55
CA ALA A 21 -36.82 -13.65 -8.26
C ALA A 21 -38.28 -14.02 -7.92
N SER A 22 -38.79 -15.14 -8.45
CA SER A 22 -40.11 -15.67 -8.13
C SER A 22 -40.17 -16.35 -6.75
N LEU A 23 -39.06 -16.99 -6.32
CA LEU A 23 -38.97 -17.63 -5.00
C LEU A 23 -38.73 -16.62 -3.87
N GLY A 24 -38.10 -15.48 -4.16
CA GLY A 24 -37.91 -14.36 -3.21
C GLY A 24 -39.20 -13.68 -2.74
N LYS A 25 -40.36 -13.95 -3.35
CA LYS A 25 -41.66 -13.39 -2.94
C LYS A 25 -42.39 -14.21 -1.85
N LYS A 26 -41.85 -15.35 -1.42
CA LYS A 26 -42.42 -16.16 -0.33
C LYS A 26 -41.39 -16.45 0.77
N GLY A 27 -41.32 -15.54 1.75
CA GLY A 27 -40.75 -15.81 3.09
C GLY A 27 -39.22 -15.69 3.23
N ARG A 28 -38.77 -14.72 4.04
CA ARG A 28 -37.36 -14.35 4.31
C ARG A 28 -36.47 -15.40 4.99
N LYS A 29 -36.96 -16.61 5.31
CA LYS A 29 -36.15 -17.66 5.97
C LYS A 29 -35.61 -18.74 5.03
N HIS A 30 -36.10 -18.84 3.79
CA HIS A 30 -35.65 -19.89 2.84
C HIS A 30 -34.76 -19.37 1.71
N THR A 31 -34.60 -18.05 1.56
CA THR A 31 -33.80 -17.47 0.48
C THR A 31 -32.29 -17.71 0.68
N SER A 32 -31.77 -17.77 1.91
CA SER A 32 -30.32 -17.90 2.17
C SER A 32 -29.78 -19.31 1.90
N ILE A 33 -30.54 -20.35 2.26
CA ILE A 33 -30.16 -21.76 2.01
C ILE A 33 -30.16 -22.04 0.50
N VAL A 34 -31.10 -21.45 -0.25
CA VAL A 34 -31.17 -21.61 -1.71
C VAL A 34 -30.00 -20.92 -2.41
N THR A 35 -29.52 -19.77 -1.92
CA THR A 35 -28.33 -19.10 -2.46
C THR A 35 -27.05 -19.88 -2.16
N ALA A 36 -26.92 -20.45 -0.95
CA ALA A 36 -25.78 -21.29 -0.58
C ALA A 36 -25.74 -22.62 -1.36
N LEU A 37 -26.90 -23.24 -1.60
CA LEU A 37 -27.02 -24.43 -2.45
C LEU A 37 -26.76 -24.10 -3.92
N MET A 38 -27.16 -22.92 -4.42
CA MET A 38 -26.82 -22.46 -5.77
C MET A 38 -25.32 -22.19 -5.93
N ALA A 39 -24.64 -21.67 -4.91
CA ALA A 39 -23.18 -21.50 -4.92
C ALA A 39 -22.48 -22.87 -5.02
N ASN A 40 -22.93 -23.88 -4.26
CA ASN A 40 -22.41 -25.25 -4.37
C ASN A 40 -22.76 -25.94 -5.70
N ALA A 41 -23.94 -25.66 -6.27
CA ALA A 41 -24.33 -26.18 -7.58
C ALA A 41 -23.55 -25.55 -8.75
N LEU A 42 -23.27 -24.23 -8.69
CA LEU A 42 -22.41 -23.53 -9.65
C LEU A 42 -20.93 -23.98 -9.53
N ARG A 43 -20.48 -24.31 -8.31
CA ARG A 43 -19.16 -24.92 -8.02
C ARG A 43 -19.01 -26.32 -8.65
N CYS A 44 -20.04 -27.17 -8.60
CA CYS A 44 -20.00 -28.49 -9.24
C CYS A 44 -19.95 -28.44 -10.78
N LEU A 45 -20.28 -27.29 -11.39
CA LEU A 45 -20.31 -27.08 -12.83
C LEU A 45 -19.10 -26.31 -13.38
N GLY A 46 -18.08 -26.03 -12.55
CA GLY A 46 -16.82 -25.44 -13.00
C GLY A 46 -16.85 -23.94 -13.33
N TYR A 47 -17.85 -23.20 -12.84
CA TYR A 47 -17.93 -21.74 -13.04
C TYR A 47 -17.17 -20.98 -11.95
N LYS A 48 -16.29 -20.05 -12.37
CA LYS A 48 -15.59 -19.11 -11.47
C LYS A 48 -16.58 -18.20 -10.75
N TRP A 49 -16.44 -18.07 -9.44
CA TRP A 49 -17.12 -17.04 -8.66
C TRP A 49 -16.66 -15.67 -9.16
N ARG A 50 -17.59 -14.87 -9.72
CA ARG A 50 -17.35 -13.46 -10.04
C ARG A 50 -18.09 -12.63 -8.98
N SER A 51 -17.38 -11.69 -8.38
CA SER A 51 -17.81 -10.84 -7.25
C SER A 51 -18.99 -9.89 -7.54
N SER A 52 -19.70 -10.04 -8.66
CA SER A 52 -20.78 -9.11 -9.03
C SER A 52 -22.12 -9.40 -8.33
N CYS A 53 -22.15 -10.21 -7.26
CA CYS A 53 -23.37 -10.52 -6.49
C CYS A 53 -23.16 -10.56 -4.97
N SER A 54 -22.08 -9.96 -4.45
CA SER A 54 -21.79 -9.90 -3.01
C SER A 54 -21.81 -8.46 -2.49
N ASP A 55 -22.99 -7.82 -2.52
CA ASP A 55 -23.22 -6.65 -1.69
C ASP A 55 -23.37 -7.13 -0.22
N GLY A 56 -22.29 -6.98 0.57
CA GLY A 56 -22.41 -6.83 2.04
C GLY A 56 -22.07 -8.01 2.96
N MET A 57 -21.38 -9.07 2.55
CA MET A 57 -20.87 -10.07 3.53
C MET A 57 -19.43 -9.74 3.96
N THR A 58 -19.22 -9.54 5.26
CA THR A 58 -17.90 -9.33 5.87
C THR A 58 -17.09 -10.64 5.88
N SER A 59 -15.75 -10.57 5.93
CA SER A 59 -14.87 -11.74 6.04
C SER A 59 -15.27 -12.66 7.20
N GLU A 60 -15.60 -12.06 8.34
CA GLU A 60 -16.10 -12.77 9.54
C GLU A 60 -17.33 -13.64 9.26
N HIS A 61 -18.29 -13.14 8.49
CA HIS A 61 -19.49 -13.89 8.16
C HIS A 61 -19.18 -15.10 7.27
N VAL A 62 -18.27 -14.92 6.30
CA VAL A 62 -17.82 -16.00 5.43
C VAL A 62 -17.11 -17.08 6.25
N VAL A 63 -16.19 -16.68 7.14
CA VAL A 63 -15.48 -17.58 8.04
C VAL A 63 -16.45 -18.35 8.93
N SER A 64 -17.40 -17.66 9.58
CA SER A 64 -18.42 -18.31 10.42
C SER A 64 -19.21 -19.36 9.65
N THR A 65 -19.65 -19.04 8.43
CA THR A 65 -20.43 -19.96 7.59
C THR A 65 -19.63 -21.23 7.26
N VAL A 66 -18.34 -21.08 6.98
CA VAL A 66 -17.44 -22.22 6.72
C VAL A 66 -17.30 -23.08 7.98
N LEU A 67 -17.08 -22.47 9.14
CA LEU A 67 -16.93 -23.19 10.41
C LEU A 67 -18.19 -23.95 10.78
N ASP A 68 -19.37 -23.33 10.66
CA ASP A 68 -20.67 -23.95 10.95
C ASP A 68 -20.90 -25.20 10.06
N SER A 69 -20.47 -25.14 8.79
CA SER A 69 -20.60 -26.28 7.87
C SER A 69 -19.76 -27.50 8.26
N LEU A 70 -18.75 -27.30 9.12
CA LEU A 70 -17.80 -28.31 9.58
C LEU A 70 -18.05 -28.74 11.04
N ASP A 71 -19.12 -28.26 11.69
CA ASP A 71 -19.40 -28.57 13.09
C ASP A 71 -19.72 -30.04 13.39
N GLY A 72 -20.12 -30.80 12.38
CA GLY A 72 -20.30 -32.24 12.50
C GLY A 72 -19.00 -33.04 12.67
N ILE A 73 -17.83 -32.41 12.50
CA ILE A 73 -16.53 -33.07 12.62
C ILE A 73 -16.01 -32.90 14.05
N THR A 74 -15.94 -34.01 14.79
CA THR A 74 -15.56 -33.99 16.21
C THR A 74 -14.06 -34.16 16.46
N ASN A 75 -13.30 -34.71 15.50
CA ASN A 75 -11.85 -34.84 15.62
C ASN A 75 -11.17 -33.50 15.30
N PRO A 76 -10.42 -32.87 16.24
CA PRO A 76 -9.80 -31.57 16.03
C PRO A 76 -8.81 -31.53 14.86
N SER A 77 -7.94 -32.53 14.72
CA SER A 77 -6.98 -32.60 13.61
C SER A 77 -7.65 -32.81 12.26
N GLU A 78 -8.73 -33.59 12.22
CA GLU A 78 -9.53 -33.74 10.98
C GLU A 78 -10.25 -32.43 10.63
N LYS A 79 -10.86 -31.76 11.62
CA LYS A 79 -11.53 -30.47 11.41
C LYS A 79 -10.54 -29.40 10.95
N ALA A 80 -9.36 -29.33 11.55
CA ALA A 80 -8.27 -28.42 11.15
C ALA A 80 -7.84 -28.67 9.69
N LEU A 81 -7.72 -29.93 9.27
CA LEU A 81 -7.37 -30.29 7.89
C LEU A 81 -8.42 -29.80 6.89
N ARG A 82 -9.71 -29.96 7.19
CA ARG A 82 -10.82 -29.47 6.35
C ARG A 82 -10.86 -27.96 6.26
N ILE A 83 -10.69 -27.26 7.39
CA ILE A 83 -10.60 -25.80 7.42
C ILE A 83 -9.42 -25.32 6.57
N LYS A 84 -8.27 -25.98 6.66
CA LYS A 84 -7.11 -25.67 5.80
C LYS A 84 -7.41 -25.88 4.32
N ASP A 85 -8.18 -26.90 3.95
CA ASP A 85 -8.56 -27.11 2.54
C ASP A 85 -9.48 -26.00 2.02
N GLU A 86 -10.45 -25.54 2.83
CA GLU A 86 -11.26 -24.36 2.53
C GLU A 86 -10.39 -23.09 2.43
N ALA A 87 -9.45 -22.89 3.36
CA ALA A 87 -8.51 -21.78 3.34
C ALA A 87 -7.64 -21.77 2.07
N ASN A 88 -7.18 -22.95 1.61
CA ASN A 88 -6.45 -23.08 0.34
C ASN A 88 -7.33 -22.66 -0.85
N GLN A 89 -8.62 -22.98 -0.82
CA GLN A 89 -9.55 -22.58 -1.88
C GLN A 89 -9.73 -21.05 -1.90
N PHE A 90 -10.01 -20.44 -0.75
CA PHE A 90 -10.10 -18.97 -0.66
C PHE A 90 -8.78 -18.28 -1.04
N PHE A 91 -7.64 -18.87 -0.71
CA PHE A 91 -6.34 -18.38 -1.17
C PHE A 91 -6.21 -18.41 -2.70
N ASN A 92 -6.64 -19.50 -3.35
CA ASN A 92 -6.62 -19.62 -4.81
C ASN A 92 -7.59 -18.65 -5.48
N ASP A 93 -8.70 -18.34 -4.81
CA ASP A 93 -9.68 -17.33 -5.21
C ASP A 93 -9.22 -15.89 -4.85
N GLN A 94 -8.00 -15.74 -4.32
CA GLN A 94 -7.37 -14.48 -3.90
C GLN A 94 -8.11 -13.74 -2.77
N ALA A 95 -9.01 -14.43 -2.05
CA ALA A 95 -9.64 -13.95 -0.83
C ALA A 95 -8.71 -14.20 0.36
N TYR A 96 -7.57 -13.50 0.37
CA TYR A 96 -6.49 -13.76 1.33
C TYR A 96 -6.86 -13.48 2.78
N ASP A 97 -7.73 -12.48 3.06
CA ASP A 97 -8.18 -12.18 4.42
C ASP A 97 -8.96 -13.35 5.02
N VAL A 98 -9.93 -13.88 4.28
CA VAL A 98 -10.70 -15.08 4.66
C VAL A 98 -9.77 -16.30 4.80
N ALA A 99 -8.80 -16.45 3.89
CA ALA A 99 -7.84 -17.54 3.97
C ALA A 99 -6.98 -17.45 5.24
N ILE A 100 -6.49 -16.25 5.61
CA ILE A 100 -5.72 -16.01 6.84
C ILE A 100 -6.54 -16.37 8.07
N ASP A 101 -7.80 -15.93 8.13
CA ASP A 101 -8.69 -16.21 9.25
C ASP A 101 -8.94 -17.72 9.39
N LEU A 102 -9.24 -18.40 8.28
CA LEU A 102 -9.44 -19.85 8.29
C LEU A 102 -8.16 -20.61 8.67
N TYR A 103 -6.98 -20.23 8.15
CA TYR A 103 -5.72 -20.84 8.62
C TYR A 103 -5.49 -20.61 10.10
N THR A 104 -5.84 -19.43 10.62
CA THR A 104 -5.76 -19.13 12.05
C THR A 104 -6.66 -20.05 12.86
N LYS A 105 -7.91 -20.28 12.41
CA LYS A 105 -8.82 -21.24 13.03
C LYS A 105 -8.34 -22.69 12.94
N ALA A 106 -7.69 -23.07 11.85
CA ALA A 106 -7.06 -24.39 11.74
C ALA A 106 -5.88 -24.54 12.73
N ILE A 107 -5.08 -23.49 12.93
CA ILE A 107 -3.95 -23.47 13.87
C ILE A 107 -4.42 -23.51 15.32
N GLU A 108 -5.51 -22.80 15.65
CA GLU A 108 -6.14 -22.87 16.98
C GLU A 108 -6.58 -24.29 17.34
N LEU A 109 -6.97 -25.10 16.34
CA LEU A 109 -7.37 -26.50 16.54
C LEU A 109 -6.18 -27.47 16.54
N ASP A 110 -5.17 -27.26 15.69
CA ASP A 110 -3.99 -28.12 15.57
C ASP A 110 -2.71 -27.33 15.24
N GLY A 111 -2.12 -26.75 16.28
CA GLY A 111 -0.92 -25.91 16.18
C GLY A 111 0.40 -26.66 15.96
N ALA A 112 0.39 -28.00 15.87
CA ALA A 112 1.61 -28.78 15.65
C ALA A 112 1.95 -28.99 14.17
N VAL A 113 1.10 -28.51 13.25
CA VAL A 113 1.21 -28.78 11.81
C VAL A 113 1.94 -27.65 11.07
N ALA A 114 3.20 -27.89 10.70
CA ALA A 114 4.05 -26.93 9.98
C ALA A 114 3.42 -26.35 8.69
N VAL A 115 2.62 -27.17 7.97
CA VAL A 115 1.96 -26.77 6.71
C VAL A 115 0.98 -25.63 6.93
N LEU A 116 0.29 -25.56 8.08
CA LEU A 116 -0.68 -24.49 8.37
C LEU A 116 0.00 -23.12 8.42
N TYR A 117 1.06 -23.02 9.21
CA TYR A 117 1.91 -21.82 9.29
C TYR A 117 2.55 -21.50 7.93
N GLY A 118 3.03 -22.50 7.21
CA GLY A 118 3.57 -22.31 5.86
C GLY A 118 2.58 -21.71 4.86
N ASN A 119 1.31 -22.12 4.95
CA ASN A 119 0.25 -21.63 4.08
C ASN A 119 -0.25 -20.24 4.51
N ARG A 120 -0.38 -19.99 5.82
CA ARG A 120 -0.73 -18.66 6.33
C ARG A 120 0.39 -17.65 6.07
N SER A 121 1.66 -18.07 6.17
CA SER A 121 2.84 -17.27 5.78
C SER A 121 2.77 -16.79 4.32
N VAL A 122 2.35 -17.65 3.36
CA VAL A 122 2.19 -17.17 1.97
C VAL A 122 0.99 -16.24 1.81
N ALA A 123 -0.09 -16.44 2.56
CA ALA A 123 -1.20 -15.49 2.58
C ALA A 123 -0.75 -14.13 3.12
N TYR A 124 0.05 -14.12 4.19
CA TYR A 124 0.70 -12.91 4.69
C TYR A 124 1.66 -12.28 3.68
N LEU A 125 2.44 -13.05 2.92
CA LEU A 125 3.26 -12.50 1.82
C LEU A 125 2.41 -11.81 0.75
N LYS A 126 1.24 -12.38 0.42
CA LYS A 126 0.30 -11.80 -0.56
C LYS A 126 -0.41 -10.55 -0.04
N LYS A 127 -0.54 -10.43 1.28
CA LYS A 127 -1.04 -9.24 2.00
C LYS A 127 0.07 -8.31 2.48
N GLU A 128 1.33 -8.64 2.18
CA GLU A 128 2.52 -7.86 2.53
C GLU A 128 2.76 -7.65 4.03
N LEU A 129 2.20 -8.56 4.82
CA LEU A 129 2.47 -8.67 6.24
C LEU A 129 3.77 -9.45 6.42
N TYR A 130 4.88 -8.87 5.97
CA TYR A 130 6.18 -9.55 5.88
C TYR A 130 6.72 -10.01 7.24
N GLY A 131 6.41 -9.27 8.31
CA GLY A 131 6.73 -9.65 9.68
C GLY A 131 5.97 -10.90 10.10
N SER A 132 4.65 -10.90 9.92
CA SER A 132 3.80 -12.08 10.20
C SER A 132 4.16 -13.28 9.32
N ALA A 133 4.50 -13.04 8.04
CA ALA A 133 4.98 -14.07 7.13
C ALA A 133 6.31 -14.68 7.59
N LEU A 134 7.23 -13.86 8.06
CA LEU A 134 8.54 -14.26 8.60
C LEU A 134 8.38 -15.11 9.86
N GLU A 135 7.51 -14.69 10.78
CA GLU A 135 7.21 -15.41 12.02
C GLU A 135 6.58 -16.77 11.73
N ASP A 136 5.51 -16.83 10.93
CA ASP A 136 4.87 -18.10 10.56
C ASP A 136 5.83 -19.02 9.80
N ALA A 137 6.68 -18.49 8.92
CA ALA A 137 7.67 -19.30 8.23
C ALA A 137 8.75 -19.83 9.20
N ALA A 138 9.12 -19.07 10.23
CA ALA A 138 10.03 -19.52 11.26
C ALA A 138 9.40 -20.61 12.13
N THR A 139 8.13 -20.45 12.52
CA THR A 139 7.36 -21.46 13.27
C THR A 139 7.16 -22.74 12.46
N ALA A 140 6.86 -22.64 11.16
CA ALA A 140 6.78 -23.80 10.28
C ALA A 140 8.09 -24.61 10.28
N LEU A 141 9.24 -23.92 10.28
CA LEU A 141 10.56 -24.54 10.27
C LEU A 141 11.03 -25.06 11.63
N SER A 142 10.50 -24.51 12.74
CA SER A 142 10.75 -25.08 14.08
C SER A 142 9.95 -26.37 14.28
N LEU A 143 8.75 -26.46 13.71
CA LEU A 143 7.90 -27.66 13.72
C LEU A 143 8.42 -28.75 12.75
N ASP A 144 8.81 -28.36 11.53
CA ASP A 144 9.37 -29.26 10.52
C ASP A 144 10.57 -28.63 9.80
N PRO A 145 11.81 -28.91 10.24
CA PRO A 145 13.02 -28.46 9.57
C PRO A 145 13.19 -29.00 8.14
N GLY A 146 12.47 -30.05 7.74
CA GLY A 146 12.45 -30.59 6.38
C GLY A 146 11.51 -29.84 5.44
N TYR A 147 10.70 -28.91 5.94
CA TYR A 147 9.68 -28.20 5.16
C TYR A 147 10.30 -27.15 4.23
N ILE A 148 10.75 -27.58 3.05
CA ILE A 148 11.42 -26.72 2.05
C ILE A 148 10.62 -25.46 1.68
N LYS A 149 9.29 -25.56 1.62
CA LYS A 149 8.43 -24.39 1.37
C LYS A 149 8.59 -23.32 2.46
N GLY A 150 8.82 -23.70 3.72
CA GLY A 150 9.07 -22.79 4.84
C GLY A 150 10.29 -21.92 4.61
N TYR A 151 11.43 -22.50 4.20
CA TYR A 151 12.63 -21.74 3.83
C TYR A 151 12.35 -20.76 2.70
N TYR A 152 11.63 -21.21 1.68
CA TYR A 152 11.29 -20.35 0.54
C TYR A 152 10.38 -19.17 0.95
N ARG A 153 9.39 -19.39 1.82
CA ARG A 153 8.54 -18.31 2.36
C ARG A 153 9.35 -17.33 3.21
N ARG A 154 10.22 -17.85 4.09
CA ARG A 154 11.09 -17.04 4.95
C ARG A 154 12.10 -16.21 4.14
N ALA A 155 12.67 -16.79 3.09
CA ALA A 155 13.54 -16.10 2.15
C ALA A 155 12.80 -14.95 1.45
N THR A 156 11.57 -15.21 0.99
CA THR A 156 10.75 -14.20 0.31
C THR A 156 10.39 -13.04 1.25
N ALA A 157 10.02 -13.33 2.50
CA ALA A 157 9.77 -12.30 3.51
C ALA A 157 11.03 -11.46 3.78
N ASN A 158 12.18 -12.11 4.00
CA ASN A 158 13.45 -11.42 4.22
C ASN A 158 13.88 -10.57 3.00
N MET A 159 13.59 -11.01 1.77
CA MET A 159 13.83 -10.20 0.57
C MET A 159 13.02 -8.90 0.58
N ALA A 160 11.72 -9.00 0.87
CA ALA A 160 10.82 -7.85 0.92
C ALA A 160 11.22 -6.87 2.03
N LEU A 161 11.73 -7.39 3.15
CA LEU A 161 12.27 -6.61 4.28
C LEU A 161 13.69 -6.05 4.02
N GLY A 162 14.27 -6.24 2.84
CA GLY A 162 15.65 -5.81 2.55
C GLY A 162 16.75 -6.59 3.30
N LYS A 163 16.40 -7.65 4.03
CA LYS A 163 17.30 -8.53 4.81
C LYS A 163 17.97 -9.56 3.89
N PHE A 164 18.65 -9.09 2.84
CA PHE A 164 19.15 -9.92 1.75
C PHE A 164 20.10 -11.03 2.21
N LYS A 165 20.96 -10.79 3.20
CA LYS A 165 21.88 -11.82 3.72
C LYS A 165 21.13 -13.00 4.33
N LEU A 166 20.05 -12.73 5.06
CA LEU A 166 19.19 -13.77 5.65
C LEU A 166 18.42 -14.51 4.56
N ALA A 167 17.88 -13.76 3.59
CA ALA A 167 17.21 -14.35 2.43
C ALA A 167 18.12 -15.29 1.62
N LEU A 168 19.37 -14.89 1.37
CA LEU A 168 20.34 -15.68 0.62
C LEU A 168 20.61 -17.03 1.29
N LYS A 169 20.72 -17.05 2.63
CA LYS A 169 20.91 -18.29 3.40
C LYS A 169 19.76 -19.27 3.17
N ASP A 170 18.53 -18.78 3.23
CA ASP A 170 17.34 -19.61 3.02
C ASP A 170 17.18 -20.04 1.55
N TYR A 171 17.46 -19.16 0.58
CA TYR A 171 17.45 -19.54 -0.83
C TYR A 171 18.52 -20.59 -1.17
N ASP A 172 19.71 -20.51 -0.56
CA ASP A 172 20.74 -21.52 -0.74
C ASP A 172 20.28 -22.89 -0.22
N ALA A 173 19.58 -22.93 0.92
CA ALA A 173 18.98 -24.15 1.45
C ALA A 173 17.95 -24.74 0.48
N VAL A 174 17.05 -23.92 -0.08
CA VAL A 174 16.06 -24.37 -1.07
C VAL A 174 16.74 -24.89 -2.34
N ARG A 175 17.70 -24.14 -2.89
CA ARG A 175 18.44 -24.51 -4.11
C ARG A 175 19.19 -25.83 -3.94
N LYS A 176 19.81 -26.06 -2.77
CA LYS A 176 20.48 -27.32 -2.44
C LYS A 176 19.51 -28.49 -2.33
N ALA A 177 18.33 -28.26 -1.73
CA ALA A 177 17.31 -29.29 -1.60
C ALA A 177 16.58 -29.59 -2.92
N ARG A 178 16.49 -28.62 -3.84
CA ARG A 178 15.78 -28.72 -5.12
C ARG A 178 16.64 -28.18 -6.27
N PRO A 179 17.69 -28.91 -6.69
CA PRO A 179 18.64 -28.44 -7.71
C PRO A 179 18.05 -28.34 -9.11
N SER A 180 16.88 -28.93 -9.38
CA SER A 180 16.15 -28.81 -10.65
C SER A 180 15.14 -27.65 -10.67
N ASP A 181 14.90 -26.98 -9.54
CA ASP A 181 13.96 -25.87 -9.43
C ASP A 181 14.59 -24.59 -9.99
N LYS A 182 14.23 -24.28 -11.25
CA LYS A 182 14.70 -23.08 -11.96
C LYS A 182 14.36 -21.78 -11.24
N ASP A 183 13.23 -21.73 -10.55
CA ASP A 183 12.83 -20.53 -9.84
C ASP A 183 13.71 -20.31 -8.59
N ALA A 184 13.96 -21.37 -7.82
CA ALA A 184 14.85 -21.31 -6.67
C ALA A 184 16.29 -20.87 -7.05
N MET A 185 16.83 -21.40 -8.15
CA MET A 185 18.14 -21.00 -8.68
C MET A 185 18.17 -19.52 -9.07
N ARG A 186 17.17 -19.08 -9.86
CA ARG A 186 17.05 -17.67 -10.26
C ARG A 186 16.96 -16.74 -9.06
N LYS A 187 16.14 -17.05 -8.06
CA LYS A 187 15.99 -16.22 -6.84
C LYS A 187 17.27 -16.15 -6.01
N PHE A 188 18.02 -17.25 -5.92
CA PHE A 188 19.33 -17.27 -5.27
C PHE A 188 20.34 -16.35 -5.98
N GLU A 189 20.50 -16.50 -7.30
CA GLU A 189 21.43 -15.70 -8.10
C GLU A 189 21.12 -14.21 -8.02
N GLU A 190 19.83 -13.85 -8.09
CA GLU A 190 19.38 -12.47 -8.00
C GLU A 190 19.58 -11.88 -6.61
N CYS A 191 19.28 -12.62 -5.54
CA CYS A 191 19.60 -12.21 -4.18
C CYS A 191 21.11 -11.95 -4.02
N GLN A 192 21.95 -12.80 -4.62
CA GLN A 192 23.40 -12.64 -4.62
C GLN A 192 23.84 -11.39 -5.38
N LYS A 193 23.24 -11.09 -6.55
CA LYS A 193 23.51 -9.86 -7.32
C LYS A 193 23.17 -8.61 -6.51
N ILE A 194 22.02 -8.58 -5.83
CA ILE A 194 21.61 -7.46 -4.98
C ILE A 194 22.63 -7.23 -3.86
N ILE A 195 23.06 -8.28 -3.17
CA ILE A 195 24.06 -8.15 -2.10
C ILE A 195 25.37 -7.59 -2.63
N ARG A 196 25.85 -8.09 -3.78
CA ARG A 196 27.08 -7.59 -4.41
C ARG A 196 26.95 -6.13 -4.82
N ARG A 197 25.83 -5.76 -5.43
CA ARG A 197 25.54 -4.37 -5.83
C ARG A 197 25.50 -3.45 -4.62
N LYS A 198 24.79 -3.82 -3.55
CA LYS A 198 24.76 -3.02 -2.30
C LYS A 198 26.12 -2.91 -1.63
N ALA A 199 26.92 -3.98 -1.64
CA ALA A 199 28.28 -3.93 -1.10
C ALA A 199 29.17 -2.98 -1.91
N PHE A 200 29.02 -2.98 -3.23
CA PHE A 200 29.72 -2.07 -4.14
C PHE A 200 29.28 -0.61 -3.96
N GLU A 201 27.96 -0.35 -3.93
CA GLU A 201 27.39 0.98 -3.66
C GLU A 201 27.83 1.51 -2.29
N LYS A 202 27.84 0.65 -1.26
CA LYS A 202 28.33 1.03 0.07
C LYS A 202 29.82 1.39 0.03
N ALA A 203 30.65 0.61 -0.66
CA ALA A 203 32.07 0.89 -0.81
C ALA A 203 32.31 2.23 -1.50
N ILE A 204 31.56 2.56 -2.56
CA ILE A 204 31.63 3.86 -3.24
C ILE A 204 31.14 4.99 -2.32
N SER A 205 30.07 4.77 -1.55
CA SER A 205 29.48 5.78 -0.66
C SER A 205 30.39 6.18 0.51
N MET A 206 31.38 5.35 0.85
CA MET A 206 32.35 5.66 1.91
C MET A 206 33.50 6.55 1.42
N ASP A 207 33.63 6.77 0.10
CA ASP A 207 34.81 7.41 -0.52
C ASP A 207 34.54 8.79 -1.16
N HIS A 208 33.30 9.30 -1.13
CA HIS A 208 32.98 10.63 -1.67
C HIS A 208 31.92 11.35 -0.84
N ASP A 209 32.15 12.64 -0.55
CA ASP A 209 31.07 13.61 -0.39
C ASP A 209 30.08 13.39 -1.54
N ARG A 210 28.86 12.94 -1.25
CA ARG A 210 27.86 12.63 -2.27
C ARG A 210 27.61 13.90 -3.10
N ARG A 211 28.21 13.98 -4.29
CA ARG A 211 27.82 14.98 -5.29
C ARG A 211 26.35 14.78 -5.60
N SER A 212 25.58 15.86 -5.56
CA SER A 212 24.15 15.80 -5.87
C SER A 212 23.98 15.42 -7.34
N VAL A 213 22.93 14.67 -7.66
CA VAL A 213 22.58 14.42 -9.07
C VAL A 213 22.30 15.75 -9.78
N ALA A 214 21.81 16.76 -9.05
CA ALA A 214 21.60 18.11 -9.54
C ALA A 214 22.85 18.71 -10.22
N ASP A 215 24.03 18.48 -9.64
CA ASP A 215 25.31 19.04 -10.13
C ASP A 215 25.71 18.50 -11.52
N SER A 216 25.13 17.35 -11.91
CA SER A 216 25.39 16.70 -13.19
C SER A 216 24.38 17.06 -14.28
N ILE A 217 23.33 17.80 -13.95
CA ILE A 217 22.24 18.13 -14.87
C ILE A 217 22.50 19.48 -15.52
N ASN A 218 22.74 19.50 -16.83
CA ASN A 218 22.81 20.72 -17.63
C ASN A 218 21.53 20.90 -18.45
N ILE A 219 20.61 21.75 -17.99
CA ILE A 219 19.32 22.01 -18.65
C ILE A 219 19.50 22.67 -20.02
N ASP A 220 20.49 23.54 -20.18
CA ASP A 220 20.70 24.32 -21.40
C ASP A 220 21.16 23.44 -22.56
N ALA A 221 21.86 22.34 -22.26
CA ALA A 221 22.24 21.32 -23.23
C ALA A 221 21.06 20.45 -23.69
N ILE A 222 19.88 20.56 -23.06
CA ILE A 222 18.70 19.78 -23.43
C ILE A 222 17.86 20.59 -24.43
N GLU A 223 17.90 20.18 -25.68
CA GLU A 223 17.03 20.70 -26.74
C GLU A 223 15.62 20.12 -26.63
N VAL A 224 14.61 20.93 -26.98
CA VAL A 224 13.21 20.50 -27.09
C VAL A 224 12.94 20.37 -28.59
N GLU A 225 12.52 19.19 -29.03
CA GLU A 225 12.28 18.95 -30.45
C GLU A 225 11.07 19.76 -30.94
N ALA A 226 11.14 20.30 -32.17
CA ALA A 226 10.04 21.10 -32.74
C ALA A 226 8.71 20.34 -32.87
N SER A 227 8.75 19.01 -32.80
CA SER A 227 7.56 18.14 -32.80
C SER A 227 6.91 17.98 -31.43
N TYR A 228 7.51 18.49 -30.36
CA TYR A 228 6.93 18.42 -29.02
C TYR A 228 5.68 19.32 -28.95
N ASP A 229 4.54 18.71 -28.67
CA ASP A 229 3.22 19.35 -28.62
C ASP A 229 2.60 19.37 -27.21
N GLY A 230 3.43 19.13 -26.19
CA GLY A 230 3.03 19.15 -24.79
C GLY A 230 3.28 20.52 -24.14
N PRO A 231 3.01 20.63 -22.83
CA PRO A 231 3.14 21.88 -22.09
C PRO A 231 4.60 22.32 -22.00
N VAL A 232 4.81 23.62 -22.12
CA VAL A 232 6.12 24.28 -22.03
C VAL A 232 6.20 25.00 -20.70
N LEU A 233 7.20 24.67 -19.88
CA LEU A 233 7.37 25.31 -18.58
C LEU A 233 8.14 26.63 -18.72
N GLU A 234 7.39 27.72 -18.65
CA GLU A 234 7.89 29.08 -18.45
C GLU A 234 8.23 29.33 -16.97
N ASP A 235 9.03 30.37 -16.70
CA ASP A 235 9.38 30.79 -15.34
C ASP A 235 8.69 32.13 -15.04
N PRO A 236 7.80 32.22 -14.02
CA PRO A 236 7.44 31.18 -13.06
C PRO A 236 6.42 30.15 -13.61
N LEU A 237 6.33 29.00 -12.94
CA LEU A 237 5.29 27.99 -13.17
C LEU A 237 3.90 28.59 -12.95
N SER A 238 2.97 28.35 -13.86
CA SER A 238 1.60 28.91 -13.84
C SER A 238 0.51 27.86 -13.61
N ALA A 239 -0.69 28.32 -13.24
CA ALA A 239 -1.86 27.46 -13.12
C ALA A 239 -2.29 26.87 -14.48
N GLU A 240 -2.13 27.64 -15.56
CA GLU A 240 -2.40 27.21 -16.93
C GLU A 240 -1.49 26.04 -17.32
N PHE A 241 -0.20 26.12 -17.00
CA PHE A 241 0.75 25.01 -17.20
C PHE A 241 0.29 23.74 -16.47
N MET A 242 -0.20 23.86 -15.23
CA MET A 242 -0.70 22.71 -14.46
C MET A 242 -1.93 22.07 -15.11
N VAL A 243 -2.86 22.88 -15.62
CA VAL A 243 -4.04 22.38 -16.34
C VAL A 243 -3.63 21.67 -17.63
N GLU A 244 -2.68 22.21 -18.39
CA GLU A 244 -2.15 21.58 -19.60
C GLU A 244 -1.36 20.30 -19.30
N LEU A 245 -0.60 20.27 -18.21
CA LEU A 245 0.12 19.09 -17.73
C LEU A 245 -0.85 17.95 -17.41
N ILE A 246 -1.89 18.22 -16.63
CA ILE A 246 -2.93 17.24 -16.30
C ILE A 246 -3.62 16.74 -17.58
N ARG A 247 -3.96 17.64 -18.52
CA ARG A 247 -4.56 17.26 -19.80
C ARG A 247 -3.64 16.34 -20.61
N THR A 248 -2.35 16.66 -20.65
CA THR A 248 -1.32 15.87 -21.34
C THR A 248 -1.20 14.48 -20.76
N PHE A 249 -1.17 14.37 -19.44
CA PHE A 249 -1.11 13.08 -18.73
C PHE A 249 -2.41 12.28 -18.87
N LYS A 250 -3.60 12.91 -18.81
CA LYS A 250 -4.89 12.24 -19.10
C LYS A 250 -4.94 11.69 -20.54
N ALA A 251 -4.19 12.29 -21.47
CA ALA A 251 -4.04 11.82 -22.84
C ALA A 251 -2.91 10.79 -23.03
N GLN A 252 -2.34 10.26 -21.94
CA GLN A 252 -1.20 9.31 -21.94
C GLN A 252 0.05 9.83 -22.67
N LYS A 253 0.20 11.15 -22.78
CA LYS A 253 1.42 11.80 -23.26
C LYS A 253 2.34 12.11 -22.08
N LYS A 254 3.61 12.42 -22.37
CA LYS A 254 4.63 12.71 -21.35
C LYS A 254 5.07 14.17 -21.40
N LEU A 255 5.46 14.69 -20.23
CA LEU A 255 6.17 15.97 -20.13
C LEU A 255 7.56 15.82 -20.77
N HIS A 256 8.02 16.84 -21.50
CA HIS A 256 9.36 16.80 -22.07
C HIS A 256 10.44 16.74 -20.97
N LYS A 257 11.53 15.98 -21.21
CA LYS A 257 12.62 15.77 -20.25
C LYS A 257 13.23 17.08 -19.71
N LYS A 258 13.30 18.13 -20.53
CA LYS A 258 13.81 19.46 -20.13
C LYS A 258 12.98 20.05 -19.00
N TYR A 259 11.66 20.08 -19.17
CA TYR A 259 10.74 20.64 -18.19
C TYR A 259 10.60 19.75 -16.97
N ALA A 260 10.66 18.42 -17.14
CA ALA A 260 10.77 17.49 -16.04
C ALA A 260 11.98 17.79 -15.15
N TYR A 261 13.18 17.94 -15.72
CA TYR A 261 14.37 18.32 -14.93
C TYR A 261 14.27 19.71 -14.30
N LYS A 262 13.67 20.70 -14.98
CA LYS A 262 13.39 22.03 -14.38
C LYS A 262 12.55 21.89 -13.10
N ILE A 263 11.44 21.15 -13.14
CA ILE A 263 10.59 20.88 -11.97
C ILE A 263 11.41 20.18 -10.88
N LEU A 264 12.17 19.15 -11.23
CA LEU A 264 12.94 18.35 -10.27
C LEU A 264 14.05 19.16 -9.57
N LEU A 265 14.73 20.06 -10.29
CA LEU A 265 15.74 20.92 -9.71
C LEU A 265 15.13 21.93 -8.74
N GLU A 266 14.01 22.56 -9.12
CA GLU A 266 13.35 23.54 -8.26
C GLU A 266 12.70 22.90 -7.04
N ILE A 267 12.05 21.74 -7.19
CA ILE A 267 11.45 21.04 -6.05
C ILE A 267 12.51 20.51 -5.09
N ARG A 268 13.67 20.05 -5.60
CA ARG A 268 14.80 19.66 -4.75
C ARG A 268 15.23 20.80 -3.86
N ARG A 269 15.41 22.00 -4.44
CA ARG A 269 15.80 23.20 -3.70
C ARG A 269 14.73 23.54 -2.65
N LEU A 270 13.47 23.62 -3.07
CA LEU A 270 12.35 23.95 -2.20
C LEU A 270 12.26 23.01 -1.00
N LEU A 271 12.31 21.70 -1.23
CA LEU A 271 12.18 20.69 -0.18
C LEU A 271 13.42 20.64 0.73
N GLY A 272 14.60 20.93 0.19
CA GLY A 272 15.83 21.05 0.97
C GLY A 272 15.76 22.14 2.04
N ASP A 273 15.06 23.24 1.74
CA ASP A 273 14.88 24.37 2.67
C ASP A 273 13.78 24.11 3.73
N GLN A 274 12.99 23.03 3.61
CA GLN A 274 11.92 22.74 4.56
C GLN A 274 12.44 22.12 5.88
N PRO A 275 11.75 22.31 7.01
CA PRO A 275 12.02 21.56 8.23
C PRO A 275 11.55 20.10 8.11
N THR A 276 12.01 19.24 9.03
CA THR A 276 11.56 17.84 9.09
C THR A 276 10.09 17.72 9.47
N MET A 277 9.62 18.58 10.38
CA MET A 277 8.22 18.76 10.69
C MET A 277 7.78 20.15 10.26
N VAL A 278 6.79 20.22 9.36
CA VAL A 278 6.23 21.48 8.88
C VAL A 278 5.03 21.87 9.74
N GLU A 279 5.02 23.09 10.25
CA GLU A 279 3.88 23.65 10.99
C GLU A 279 2.96 24.40 10.03
N ILE A 280 1.66 24.12 10.09
CA ILE A 280 0.65 24.72 9.22
C ILE A 280 -0.37 25.44 10.08
N ASP A 281 -0.56 26.73 9.83
CA ASP A 281 -1.65 27.51 10.42
C ASP A 281 -2.79 27.65 9.41
N VAL A 282 -3.93 27.03 9.72
CA VAL A 282 -5.19 27.14 8.99
C VAL A 282 -6.03 28.25 9.65
N PRO A 283 -6.26 29.39 8.98
CA PRO A 283 -7.02 30.49 9.54
C PRO A 283 -8.48 30.12 9.87
N PRO A 284 -9.13 30.80 10.83
CA PRO A 284 -10.53 30.60 11.15
C PRO A 284 -11.43 30.62 9.91
N GLY A 285 -12.34 29.65 9.81
CA GLY A 285 -13.28 29.54 8.69
C GLY A 285 -12.69 29.01 7.38
N GLN A 286 -11.36 29.00 7.18
CA GLN A 286 -10.75 28.46 5.96
C GLN A 286 -10.74 26.93 5.96
N LYS A 287 -10.97 26.33 4.78
CA LYS A 287 -10.96 24.89 4.57
C LYS A 287 -9.53 24.41 4.37
N PHE A 288 -9.18 23.26 4.93
CA PHE A 288 -7.93 22.56 4.62
C PHE A 288 -8.21 21.09 4.33
N THR A 289 -7.60 20.55 3.28
CA THR A 289 -7.83 19.17 2.83
C THR A 289 -6.61 18.29 3.11
N ILE A 290 -6.84 17.08 3.62
CA ILE A 290 -5.80 16.08 3.87
C ILE A 290 -6.15 14.80 3.10
N CYS A 291 -5.26 14.39 2.21
CA CYS A 291 -5.32 13.16 1.45
C CYS A 291 -4.30 12.15 1.99
N GLY A 292 -4.64 10.87 1.93
CA GLY A 292 -3.71 9.77 2.19
C GLY A 292 -3.02 9.31 0.91
N ASP A 293 -2.70 8.02 0.88
CA ASP A 293 -1.96 7.35 -0.19
C ASP A 293 -2.71 7.48 -1.52
N VAL A 294 -1.97 7.66 -2.62
CA VAL A 294 -2.50 7.74 -3.99
C VAL A 294 -1.89 6.65 -4.88
N HIS A 295 -0.66 6.21 -4.61
CA HIS A 295 -0.01 5.06 -5.26
C HIS A 295 -0.12 5.04 -6.79
N GLY A 296 0.23 6.14 -7.45
CA GLY A 296 0.24 6.21 -8.90
C GLY A 296 -1.12 6.03 -9.57
N GLN A 297 -2.23 6.18 -8.84
CA GLN A 297 -3.58 6.23 -9.39
C GLN A 297 -3.92 7.64 -9.88
N PHE A 298 -3.22 8.11 -10.92
CA PHE A 298 -3.31 9.48 -11.43
C PHE A 298 -4.73 9.93 -11.80
N TYR A 299 -5.56 9.03 -12.33
CA TYR A 299 -6.93 9.34 -12.72
C TYR A 299 -7.82 9.58 -11.50
N ASP A 300 -7.60 8.84 -10.42
CA ASP A 300 -8.27 9.07 -9.14
C ASP A 300 -7.76 10.32 -8.44
N LEU A 301 -6.47 10.67 -8.55
CA LEU A 301 -5.96 11.98 -8.13
C LEU A 301 -6.71 13.11 -8.83
N CYS A 302 -6.92 13.01 -10.14
CA CYS A 302 -7.70 13.98 -10.87
C CYS A 302 -9.16 14.04 -10.37
N ASN A 303 -9.76 12.88 -10.06
CA ASN A 303 -11.11 12.82 -9.51
C ASN A 303 -11.21 13.51 -8.14
N ILE A 304 -10.18 13.43 -7.28
CA ILE A 304 -10.11 14.21 -6.03
C ILE A 304 -10.22 15.70 -6.33
N PHE A 305 -9.48 16.20 -7.34
CA PHE A 305 -9.54 17.60 -7.73
C PHE A 305 -10.87 17.99 -8.39
N ASP A 306 -11.48 17.09 -9.17
CA ASP A 306 -12.80 17.32 -9.76
C ASP A 306 -13.90 17.40 -8.67
N LEU A 307 -13.77 16.60 -7.60
CA LEU A 307 -14.73 16.57 -6.48
C LEU A 307 -14.53 17.69 -5.44
N ASN A 308 -13.28 18.07 -5.14
CA ASN A 308 -12.94 18.96 -4.04
C ASN A 308 -12.28 20.28 -4.48
N GLY A 309 -12.18 20.49 -5.80
CA GLY A 309 -11.54 21.64 -6.42
C GLY A 309 -10.03 21.46 -6.58
N LEU A 310 -9.46 22.10 -7.60
CA LEU A 310 -8.00 22.16 -7.78
C LEU A 310 -7.32 22.85 -6.59
N PRO A 311 -6.05 22.52 -6.30
CA PRO A 311 -5.25 23.27 -5.34
C PRO A 311 -5.18 24.76 -5.70
N SER A 312 -5.33 25.61 -4.70
CA SER A 312 -5.12 27.07 -4.78
C SER A 312 -4.78 27.61 -3.39
N GLU A 313 -4.55 28.91 -3.27
CA GLU A 313 -4.38 29.56 -1.96
C GLU A 313 -5.63 29.41 -1.07
N GLU A 314 -6.83 29.44 -1.67
CA GLU A 314 -8.12 29.27 -1.00
C GLU A 314 -8.54 27.80 -0.83
N ASN A 315 -7.84 26.87 -1.48
CA ASN A 315 -8.12 25.44 -1.43
C ASN A 315 -6.84 24.62 -1.15
N PRO A 316 -6.27 24.74 0.06
CA PRO A 316 -5.03 24.08 0.42
C PRO A 316 -5.18 22.56 0.62
N TYR A 317 -4.10 21.84 0.33
CA TYR A 317 -4.01 20.38 0.43
C TYR A 317 -2.74 19.94 1.16
N LEU A 318 -2.84 18.83 1.89
CA LEU A 318 -1.74 17.99 2.33
C LEU A 318 -1.91 16.59 1.75
N PHE A 319 -0.93 16.10 1.00
CA PHE A 319 -0.85 14.69 0.60
C PHE A 319 0.14 13.95 1.51
N ASN A 320 -0.38 12.97 2.26
CA ASN A 320 0.34 12.36 3.38
C ASN A 320 1.08 11.07 2.97
N GLY A 321 2.05 11.21 2.06
CA GLY A 321 2.93 10.14 1.60
C GLY A 321 2.31 9.16 0.61
N ASP A 322 3.14 8.26 0.10
CA ASP A 322 2.78 7.16 -0.79
C ASP A 322 2.07 7.62 -2.07
N PHE A 323 2.77 8.50 -2.79
CA PHE A 323 2.31 9.07 -4.05
C PHE A 323 2.52 8.11 -5.21
N VAL A 324 3.58 7.30 -5.12
CA VAL A 324 4.11 6.46 -6.19
C VAL A 324 4.02 4.97 -5.83
N ASP A 325 4.54 4.14 -6.73
CA ASP A 325 4.51 2.68 -6.68
C ASP A 325 3.10 2.09 -6.80
N ARG A 326 3.04 0.80 -7.15
CA ARG A 326 1.81 0.03 -7.43
C ARG A 326 1.07 0.49 -8.66
N GLY A 327 0.43 1.65 -8.64
CA GLY A 327 -0.22 2.22 -9.81
C GLY A 327 0.81 2.53 -10.88
N SER A 328 0.40 2.34 -12.13
CA SER A 328 1.29 2.47 -13.29
C SER A 328 1.26 3.86 -13.94
N PHE A 329 0.79 4.85 -13.17
CA PHE A 329 0.81 6.27 -13.53
C PHE A 329 1.49 7.09 -12.42
N SER A 330 2.51 6.50 -11.77
CA SER A 330 3.23 7.13 -10.67
C SER A 330 3.99 8.39 -11.11
N VAL A 331 4.52 8.40 -12.34
CA VAL A 331 5.21 9.54 -12.93
C VAL A 331 4.25 10.72 -13.11
N GLU A 332 3.06 10.48 -13.64
CA GLU A 332 2.03 11.50 -13.85
C GLU A 332 1.57 12.07 -12.51
N THR A 333 1.33 11.20 -11.52
CA THR A 333 0.99 11.59 -10.15
C THR A 333 2.06 12.50 -9.54
N ILE A 334 3.32 12.06 -9.50
CA ILE A 334 4.36 12.82 -8.78
C ILE A 334 4.68 14.16 -9.44
N PHE A 335 4.70 14.23 -10.79
CA PHE A 335 4.90 15.52 -11.47
C PHE A 335 3.74 16.48 -11.27
N THR A 336 2.51 15.98 -11.15
CA THR A 336 1.35 16.81 -10.82
C THR A 336 1.44 17.36 -9.40
N LEU A 337 1.79 16.53 -8.42
CA LEU A 337 1.95 16.95 -7.03
C LEU A 337 3.12 17.94 -6.86
N PHE A 338 4.27 17.66 -7.47
CA PHE A 338 5.42 18.60 -7.45
C PHE A 338 5.09 19.92 -8.13
N GLY A 339 4.37 19.89 -9.25
CA GLY A 339 3.92 21.11 -9.92
C GLY A 339 3.05 21.99 -9.01
N PHE A 340 2.06 21.42 -8.31
CA PHE A 340 1.26 22.18 -7.33
C PHE A 340 2.06 22.59 -6.09
N ARG A 341 3.03 21.77 -5.64
CA ARG A 341 3.93 22.12 -4.53
C ARG A 341 4.81 23.34 -4.86
N LEU A 342 5.22 23.48 -6.12
CA LEU A 342 5.96 24.63 -6.63
C LEU A 342 5.04 25.84 -6.86
N LEU A 343 3.82 25.62 -7.37
CA LEU A 343 2.85 26.68 -7.66
C LEU A 343 2.33 27.36 -6.39
N TYR A 344 1.99 26.55 -5.37
CA TYR A 344 1.35 27.02 -4.15
C TYR A 344 2.15 26.59 -2.92
N PRO A 345 3.36 27.12 -2.73
CA PRO A 345 4.31 26.53 -1.80
C PRO A 345 3.97 26.65 -0.31
N ASN A 346 3.00 27.50 0.02
CA ASN A 346 2.47 27.70 1.37
C ASN A 346 1.04 27.14 1.55
N HIS A 347 0.50 26.48 0.52
CA HIS A 347 -0.89 25.97 0.51
C HIS A 347 -0.99 24.53 -0.02
N PHE A 348 0.07 24.00 -0.61
CA PHE A 348 0.16 22.61 -1.04
C PHE A 348 1.34 21.94 -0.33
N PHE A 349 1.04 20.89 0.44
CA PHE A 349 1.98 20.23 1.34
C PHE A 349 2.09 18.74 1.02
N MET A 350 3.25 18.16 1.32
CA MET A 350 3.57 16.77 1.00
C MET A 350 4.39 16.17 2.14
N SER A 351 3.91 15.08 2.74
CA SER A 351 4.71 14.26 3.67
C SER A 351 5.41 13.13 2.93
N ARG A 352 6.55 12.68 3.41
CA ARG A 352 7.17 11.43 2.96
C ARG A 352 6.35 10.24 3.44
N GLY A 353 6.08 9.27 2.56
CA GLY A 353 5.60 7.94 2.90
C GLY A 353 6.71 6.90 2.82
N ASN A 354 6.42 5.64 3.16
CA ASN A 354 7.43 4.60 3.06
C ASN A 354 7.77 4.25 1.60
N HIS A 355 6.85 4.50 0.67
CA HIS A 355 7.08 4.30 -0.77
C HIS A 355 7.93 5.41 -1.41
N GLU A 356 8.17 6.54 -0.75
CA GLU A 356 9.20 7.50 -1.18
C GLU A 356 10.61 7.07 -0.67
N SER A 357 10.95 5.81 -0.94
CA SER A 357 12.24 5.20 -0.59
C SER A 357 12.77 4.29 -1.70
N GLU A 358 14.10 4.20 -1.78
CA GLU A 358 14.83 3.48 -2.82
C GLU A 358 14.43 2.00 -2.89
N VAL A 359 14.30 1.36 -1.72
CA VAL A 359 13.98 -0.07 -1.66
C VAL A 359 12.56 -0.31 -2.17
N MET A 360 11.59 0.54 -1.79
CA MET A 360 10.21 0.38 -2.27
C MET A 360 10.13 0.65 -3.77
N ASN A 361 10.73 1.73 -4.28
CA ASN A 361 10.65 2.09 -5.70
C ASN A 361 11.26 1.04 -6.64
N LYS A 362 12.32 0.36 -6.20
CA LYS A 362 12.92 -0.79 -6.91
C LYS A 362 11.97 -1.98 -7.00
N MET A 363 11.16 -2.19 -5.97
CA MET A 363 10.29 -3.36 -5.86
C MET A 363 8.95 -3.13 -6.53
N TYR A 364 8.34 -1.96 -6.32
CA TYR A 364 6.94 -1.70 -6.59
C TYR A 364 6.65 -0.80 -7.79
N GLY A 365 7.67 -0.49 -8.58
CA GLY A 365 7.50 -0.09 -9.97
C GLY A 365 7.89 1.35 -10.31
N PHE A 366 8.00 2.26 -9.34
CA PHE A 366 8.32 3.65 -9.65
C PHE A 366 9.69 3.80 -10.33
N GLU A 367 10.74 3.13 -9.85
CA GLU A 367 12.06 3.18 -10.52
C GLU A 367 11.96 2.66 -11.96
N GLY A 368 11.24 1.55 -12.15
CA GLY A 368 11.03 0.96 -13.48
C GLY A 368 10.24 1.89 -14.40
N GLU A 369 9.22 2.57 -13.87
CA GLU A 369 8.37 3.50 -14.61
C GLU A 369 9.16 4.74 -15.05
N VAL A 370 9.92 5.35 -14.14
CA VAL A 370 10.79 6.50 -14.46
C VAL A 370 11.83 6.12 -15.50
N ARG A 371 12.47 4.95 -15.38
CA ARG A 371 13.44 4.46 -16.38
C ARG A 371 12.81 4.20 -17.73
N SER A 372 11.57 3.72 -17.76
CA SER A 372 10.83 3.48 -19.00
C SER A 372 10.39 4.78 -19.68
N LYS A 373 9.97 5.79 -18.91
CA LYS A 373 9.44 7.06 -19.45
C LYS A 373 10.53 8.10 -19.70
N TYR A 374 11.62 8.05 -18.94
CA TYR A 374 12.75 8.99 -18.96
C TYR A 374 14.12 8.26 -18.94
N THR A 375 14.88 8.35 -17.84
CA THR A 375 16.27 7.90 -17.75
C THR A 375 16.58 7.35 -16.35
N SER A 376 17.66 6.57 -16.23
CA SER A 376 18.16 6.13 -14.91
C SER A 376 18.63 7.29 -14.04
N GLN A 377 19.29 8.30 -14.63
CA GLN A 377 19.71 9.51 -13.90
C GLN A 377 18.51 10.23 -13.27
N MET A 378 17.35 10.27 -13.94
CA MET A 378 16.14 10.86 -13.38
C MET A 378 15.59 10.03 -12.21
N ALA A 379 15.65 8.70 -12.27
CA ALA A 379 15.24 7.83 -11.17
C ALA A 379 16.15 8.00 -9.93
N ASP A 380 17.46 8.13 -10.15
CA ASP A 380 18.41 8.44 -9.08
C ASP A 380 18.13 9.84 -8.49
N PHE A 381 17.76 10.81 -9.32
CA PHE A 381 17.43 12.16 -8.83
C PHE A 381 16.12 12.20 -8.03
N PHE A 382 15.09 11.46 -8.42
CA PHE A 382 13.89 11.29 -7.59
C PHE A 382 14.23 10.68 -6.23
N THR A 383 15.12 9.68 -6.18
CA THR A 383 15.56 9.06 -4.93
C THR A 383 16.26 10.07 -4.01
N GLU A 384 17.05 10.99 -4.58
CA GLU A 384 17.62 12.11 -3.82
C GLU A 384 16.54 13.07 -3.32
N ILE A 385 15.63 13.52 -4.20
CA ILE A 385 14.54 14.46 -3.87
C ILE A 385 13.64 13.92 -2.75
N PHE A 386 13.29 12.64 -2.80
CA PHE A 386 12.48 11.99 -1.78
C PHE A 386 13.12 12.00 -0.39
N ASN A 387 14.45 12.12 -0.29
CA ASN A 387 15.11 12.28 1.01
C ASN A 387 14.81 13.65 1.67
N TYR A 388 14.48 14.66 0.87
CA TYR A 388 14.18 16.01 1.37
C TYR A 388 12.72 16.22 1.76
N LEU A 389 11.81 15.30 1.43
CA LEU A 389 10.40 15.40 1.83
C LEU A 389 10.25 15.47 3.36
N PRO A 390 9.48 16.43 3.91
CA PRO A 390 9.15 16.46 5.34
C PRO A 390 8.55 15.14 5.82
N LEU A 391 8.84 14.74 7.06
CA LEU A 391 8.36 13.47 7.60
C LEU A 391 6.95 13.56 8.18
N CYS A 392 6.53 14.75 8.63
CA CYS A 392 5.25 14.97 9.27
C CYS A 392 4.85 16.45 9.27
N HIS A 393 3.59 16.71 9.62
CA HIS A 393 3.01 18.04 9.70
C HIS A 393 2.30 18.25 11.04
N LEU A 394 2.29 19.48 11.52
CA LEU A 394 1.56 19.88 12.73
C LEU A 394 0.60 21.02 12.36
N ILE A 395 -0.70 20.72 12.34
CA ILE A 395 -1.73 21.68 11.93
C ILE A 395 -2.32 22.35 13.17
N ASN A 396 -2.31 23.69 13.19
CA ASN A 396 -2.78 24.56 14.27
C ASN A 396 -2.26 24.16 15.66
N LYS A 397 -1.09 23.49 15.73
CA LYS A 397 -0.51 22.93 16.96
C LYS A 397 -1.44 21.94 17.68
N LYS A 398 -2.39 21.34 16.96
CA LYS A 398 -3.45 20.49 17.50
C LYS A 398 -3.59 19.15 16.81
N ILE A 399 -3.31 19.08 15.51
CA ILE A 399 -3.40 17.83 14.75
C ILE A 399 -2.01 17.45 14.29
N PHE A 400 -1.54 16.28 14.70
CA PHE A 400 -0.29 15.71 14.21
C PHE A 400 -0.57 14.81 13.01
N VAL A 401 0.12 15.00 11.90
CA VAL A 401 -0.07 14.23 10.66
C VAL A 401 1.22 13.56 10.25
N CYS A 402 1.23 12.24 10.12
CA CYS A 402 2.36 11.44 9.66
C CYS A 402 1.86 10.30 8.77
N HIS A 403 2.70 9.72 7.92
CA HIS A 403 2.23 8.66 7.00
C HIS A 403 1.90 7.35 7.74
N GLY A 404 2.89 6.80 8.44
CA GLY A 404 2.80 5.56 9.23
C GLY A 404 2.14 5.79 10.58
N GLY A 405 2.89 6.14 11.63
CA GLY A 405 2.25 6.32 12.93
C GLY A 405 3.21 6.70 14.04
N LEU A 406 2.86 6.30 15.26
CA LEU A 406 3.59 6.65 16.48
C LEU A 406 4.74 5.67 16.76
N PHE A 407 5.44 5.96 17.86
CA PHE A 407 6.80 5.50 18.11
C PHE A 407 6.88 4.28 19.02
N LYS A 408 7.98 3.54 18.88
CA LYS A 408 8.38 2.48 19.82
C LYS A 408 8.78 3.01 21.19
N ASP A 409 9.39 4.19 21.23
CA ASP A 409 9.79 4.86 22.47
C ASP A 409 8.65 5.77 22.97
N ASP A 410 8.39 5.71 24.27
CA ASP A 410 7.37 6.53 24.93
C ASP A 410 7.74 8.00 24.99
N ASN A 411 9.03 8.36 24.95
CA ASN A 411 9.49 9.70 25.30
C ASN A 411 9.68 10.62 24.09
N ILE A 412 9.31 10.17 22.89
CA ILE A 412 9.47 11.00 21.68
C ILE A 412 8.65 12.29 21.82
N THR A 413 9.34 13.41 21.63
CA THR A 413 8.79 14.76 21.65
C THR A 413 8.72 15.36 20.25
N LEU A 414 7.91 16.40 20.07
CA LEU A 414 7.91 17.17 18.81
C LEU A 414 9.30 17.73 18.47
N ASP A 415 10.14 18.08 19.45
CA ASP A 415 11.49 18.61 19.20
C ASP A 415 12.46 17.54 18.71
N GLU A 416 12.32 16.31 19.20
CA GLU A 416 13.08 15.17 18.69
C GLU A 416 12.70 14.86 17.23
N ILE A 417 11.41 15.00 16.89
CA ILE A 417 10.94 14.86 15.51
C ILE A 417 11.52 15.99 14.63
N ARG A 418 11.47 17.25 15.09
CA ARG A 418 12.04 18.40 14.35
C ARG A 418 13.53 18.23 14.08
N SER A 419 14.28 17.68 15.02
CA SER A 419 15.73 17.50 14.92
C SER A 419 16.16 16.22 14.18
N THR A 420 15.21 15.35 13.81
CA THR A 420 15.51 14.13 13.06
C THR A 420 16.05 14.47 11.67
N ASN A 421 17.27 14.01 11.37
CA ASN A 421 17.88 14.16 10.04
C ASN A 421 17.18 13.25 9.03
N ARG A 422 16.41 13.85 8.11
CA ARG A 422 15.64 13.14 7.09
C ARG A 422 16.35 12.93 5.76
N ASP A 423 17.45 13.65 5.49
CA ASP A 423 18.20 13.59 4.22
C ASP A 423 19.02 12.29 4.09
N ARG A 424 18.30 11.17 4.00
CA ARG A 424 18.80 9.80 3.95
C ARG A 424 17.66 8.86 3.59
N GLN A 425 18.02 7.62 3.29
CA GLN A 425 17.06 6.53 3.26
C GLN A 425 16.57 6.21 4.69
N PRO A 426 15.30 5.79 4.85
CA PRO A 426 14.78 5.39 6.16
C PRO A 426 15.65 4.30 6.80
N PRO A 427 16.04 4.43 8.08
CA PRO A 427 16.66 3.35 8.84
C PRO A 427 15.68 2.20 9.13
N ASP A 428 16.22 1.09 9.64
CA ASP A 428 15.43 -0.06 10.10
C ASP A 428 14.72 0.21 11.47
N GLU A 429 15.11 1.26 12.19
CA GLU A 429 14.58 1.65 13.51
C GLU A 429 14.70 3.16 13.79
N GLY A 430 14.00 3.63 14.83
CA GLY A 430 14.02 5.02 15.29
C GLY A 430 12.88 5.89 14.72
N VAL A 431 12.86 7.17 15.09
CA VAL A 431 11.78 8.13 14.81
C VAL A 431 11.36 8.13 13.33
N MET A 432 12.34 8.24 12.42
CA MET A 432 12.07 8.25 10.98
C MET A 432 11.45 6.93 10.48
N CYS A 433 11.85 5.78 11.03
CA CYS A 433 11.26 4.50 10.67
C CYS A 433 9.80 4.45 11.14
N ASP A 434 9.55 4.77 12.40
CA ASP A 434 8.22 4.63 13.00
C ASP A 434 7.19 5.59 12.34
N LEU A 435 7.60 6.83 12.03
CA LEU A 435 6.76 7.80 11.30
C LEU A 435 6.30 7.31 9.92
N LEU A 436 7.05 6.39 9.29
CA LEU A 436 6.77 5.90 7.96
C LEU A 436 6.12 4.51 7.95
N TRP A 437 6.24 3.71 9.03
CA TRP A 437 5.92 2.27 9.01
C TRP A 437 5.03 1.77 10.14
N SER A 438 4.83 2.52 11.21
CA SER A 438 4.04 2.03 12.34
C SER A 438 2.54 2.03 12.05
N ASP A 439 1.80 1.10 12.65
CA ASP A 439 0.35 0.95 12.50
C ASP A 439 -0.37 1.00 13.86
N PRO A 440 -1.60 1.51 13.94
CA PRO A 440 -2.41 1.39 15.15
C PRO A 440 -2.79 -0.08 15.46
N GLN A 441 -3.06 -0.39 16.73
CA GLN A 441 -3.67 -1.65 17.17
C GLN A 441 -4.76 -1.39 18.21
N ASP A 442 -5.77 -2.25 18.26
CA ASP A 442 -6.91 -2.05 19.16
C ASP A 442 -6.56 -2.25 20.65
N LEU A 443 -5.62 -3.14 20.93
CA LEU A 443 -5.20 -3.45 22.30
C LEU A 443 -4.20 -2.41 22.82
N PRO A 444 -4.23 -2.09 24.13
CA PRO A 444 -3.20 -1.25 24.76
C PRO A 444 -1.78 -1.80 24.59
N GLY A 445 -0.79 -0.91 24.68
CA GLY A 445 0.64 -1.20 24.61
C GLY A 445 1.18 -1.21 23.19
N ARG A 446 2.26 -1.97 22.98
CA ARG A 446 2.94 -2.10 21.68
C ARG A 446 3.13 -3.56 21.31
N SER A 447 3.07 -3.83 20.01
CA SER A 447 3.40 -5.15 19.45
C SER A 447 4.41 -5.01 18.31
N PRO A 448 5.15 -6.08 17.96
CA PRO A 448 5.91 -6.13 16.73
C PRO A 448 5.02 -5.82 15.52
N SER A 449 5.52 -5.01 14.58
CA SER A 449 4.78 -4.71 13.36
C SER A 449 4.53 -5.96 12.52
N LYS A 450 3.29 -6.13 12.06
CA LYS A 450 2.92 -7.16 11.06
C LYS A 450 3.72 -7.01 9.77
N ARG A 451 4.22 -5.79 9.49
CA ARG A 451 5.07 -5.47 8.33
C ARG A 451 6.53 -5.85 8.53
N GLY A 452 6.96 -6.15 9.75
CA GLY A 452 8.35 -6.51 10.08
C GLY A 452 9.30 -5.31 10.21
N VAL A 453 8.77 -4.09 10.15
CA VAL A 453 9.44 -2.79 10.33
C VAL A 453 8.45 -1.81 10.97
N GLY A 454 8.92 -0.86 11.79
CA GLY A 454 8.05 -0.07 12.67
C GLY A 454 7.51 -0.88 13.86
N CYS A 455 6.43 -0.41 14.49
CA CYS A 455 5.68 -1.15 15.52
C CYS A 455 4.17 -1.04 15.33
N GLN A 456 3.43 -1.85 16.08
CA GLN A 456 2.03 -1.57 16.35
C GLN A 456 1.90 -0.79 17.67
N PHE A 457 1.02 0.21 17.73
CA PHE A 457 0.83 1.05 18.92
C PHE A 457 -0.65 1.15 19.30
N GLY A 458 -0.92 1.03 20.60
CA GLY A 458 -2.26 1.01 21.17
C GLY A 458 -2.88 2.38 21.43
N PRO A 459 -4.13 2.39 21.94
CA PRO A 459 -4.84 3.61 22.31
C PRO A 459 -4.16 4.40 23.43
N ASP A 460 -3.55 3.73 24.41
CA ASP A 460 -2.77 4.32 25.50
C ASP A 460 -1.57 5.12 24.97
N ILE A 461 -0.83 4.56 24.01
CA ILE A 461 0.31 5.25 23.38
C ILE A 461 -0.12 6.51 22.64
N THR A 462 -1.29 6.44 21.99
CA THR A 462 -1.85 7.59 21.26
C THR A 462 -2.31 8.68 22.20
N GLU A 463 -3.02 8.30 23.27
CA GLU A 463 -3.49 9.24 24.30
C GLU A 463 -2.31 9.95 24.97
N ASP A 464 -1.29 9.19 25.41
CA ASP A 464 -0.11 9.74 26.07
C ASP A 464 0.66 10.71 25.17
N PHE A 465 0.87 10.35 23.89
CA PHE A 465 1.52 11.24 22.93
C PHE A 465 0.70 12.52 22.71
N CYS A 466 -0.62 12.40 22.57
CA CYS A 466 -1.49 13.55 22.38
C CYS A 466 -1.49 14.47 23.61
N GLN A 467 -1.63 13.90 24.81
CA GLN A 467 -1.65 14.66 26.05
C GLN A 467 -0.32 15.40 26.29
N ARG A 468 0.82 14.71 26.12
CA ARG A 468 2.15 15.28 26.34
C ARG A 468 2.43 16.47 25.42
N ASN A 469 1.96 16.39 24.18
CA ASN A 469 2.24 17.39 23.15
C ASN A 469 1.09 18.39 22.95
N GLY A 470 0.04 18.33 23.77
CA GLY A 470 -1.11 19.24 23.72
C GLY A 470 -1.97 19.10 22.45
N LEU A 471 -1.97 17.91 21.85
CA LEU A 471 -2.67 17.57 20.61
C LEU A 471 -4.09 17.05 20.87
N ASP A 472 -4.96 17.27 19.90
CA ASP A 472 -6.32 16.74 19.91
C ASP A 472 -6.35 15.31 19.37
N TYR A 473 -5.69 15.05 18.25
CA TYR A 473 -5.60 13.72 17.63
C TYR A 473 -4.49 13.63 16.57
N VAL A 474 -4.24 12.41 16.11
CA VAL A 474 -3.29 12.05 15.05
C VAL A 474 -4.06 11.66 13.79
N ILE A 475 -3.61 12.14 12.62
CA ILE A 475 -4.03 11.64 11.31
C ILE A 475 -2.87 10.88 10.68
N ARG A 476 -3.18 9.71 10.11
CA ARG A 476 -2.24 8.88 9.37
C ARG A 476 -2.86 8.22 8.14
N SER A 477 -2.06 7.52 7.34
CA SER A 477 -2.51 6.90 6.09
C SER A 477 -2.15 5.41 6.01
N HIS A 478 -1.29 4.95 5.09
CA HIS A 478 -0.50 3.68 5.11
C HIS A 478 -1.26 2.32 5.16
N GLU A 479 -2.54 2.30 5.54
CA GLU A 479 -3.40 1.12 5.56
C GLU A 479 -4.64 1.36 4.70
N VAL A 480 -4.88 0.45 3.75
CA VAL A 480 -6.11 0.41 2.96
C VAL A 480 -7.31 0.21 3.89
N LYS A 481 -8.33 1.07 3.80
CA LYS A 481 -9.57 0.96 4.55
C LYS A 481 -10.78 0.81 3.62
N PRO A 482 -11.77 -0.05 3.94
CA PRO A 482 -12.93 -0.28 3.07
C PRO A 482 -13.68 1.01 2.66
N GLU A 483 -13.88 1.92 3.60
CA GLU A 483 -14.55 3.21 3.35
C GLU A 483 -13.59 4.36 3.00
N GLY A 484 -12.30 4.04 2.80
CA GLY A 484 -11.23 4.99 2.58
C GLY A 484 -10.75 5.69 3.86
N TYR A 485 -11.38 5.45 4.99
CA TYR A 485 -10.93 5.95 6.29
C TYR A 485 -11.35 5.02 7.43
N GLU A 486 -10.73 5.19 8.60
CA GLU A 486 -11.12 4.52 9.83
C GLU A 486 -10.77 5.39 11.04
N ILE A 487 -11.61 5.34 12.08
CA ILE A 487 -11.40 6.08 13.33
C ILE A 487 -11.01 5.07 14.41
N HIS A 488 -9.79 5.18 14.90
CA HIS A 488 -9.19 4.32 15.91
C HIS A 488 -9.15 5.02 17.27
N HIS A 489 -8.85 4.24 18.31
CA HIS A 489 -8.41 4.74 19.63
C HIS A 489 -9.33 5.82 20.22
N GLY A 490 -10.65 5.60 20.16
CA GLY A 490 -11.63 6.54 20.70
C GLY A 490 -11.68 7.90 19.97
N GLY A 491 -11.19 7.99 18.73
CA GLY A 491 -11.13 9.24 17.97
C GLY A 491 -9.78 9.95 18.01
N ARG A 492 -8.80 9.42 18.74
CA ARG A 492 -7.45 10.02 18.86
C ARG A 492 -6.49 9.65 17.72
N CYS A 493 -6.80 8.62 16.95
CA CYS A 493 -6.01 8.21 15.78
C CYS A 493 -6.96 7.99 14.60
N VAL A 494 -6.68 8.63 13.46
CA VAL A 494 -7.53 8.58 12.27
C VAL A 494 -6.69 8.10 11.09
N THR A 495 -7.16 7.07 10.40
CA THR A 495 -6.57 6.61 9.14
C THR A 495 -7.34 7.20 7.96
N VAL A 496 -6.66 7.75 6.96
CA VAL A 496 -7.24 8.17 5.67
C VAL A 496 -6.43 7.59 4.51
N PHE A 497 -7.11 7.09 3.47
CA PHE A 497 -6.51 6.41 2.34
C PHE A 497 -7.20 6.86 1.04
N SER A 498 -6.45 7.39 0.08
CA SER A 498 -7.00 8.11 -1.07
C SER A 498 -6.87 7.36 -2.41
N ALA A 499 -6.52 6.07 -2.38
CA ALA A 499 -6.48 5.20 -3.55
C ALA A 499 -7.71 4.27 -3.58
N PRO A 500 -8.83 4.64 -4.23
CA PRO A 500 -9.99 3.78 -4.35
C PRO A 500 -9.70 2.57 -5.23
N ASN A 501 -10.39 1.45 -4.99
CA ASN A 501 -10.18 0.16 -5.66
C ASN A 501 -8.69 -0.18 -5.81
N TYR A 502 -7.96 -0.10 -4.69
CA TYR A 502 -6.51 -0.15 -4.69
C TYR A 502 -5.97 -1.35 -5.50
N CYS A 503 -5.00 -1.08 -6.37
CA CYS A 503 -4.42 -2.06 -7.30
C CYS A 503 -5.45 -2.79 -8.19
N ASP A 504 -6.57 -2.15 -8.52
CA ASP A 504 -7.67 -2.66 -9.33
C ASP A 504 -8.38 -3.91 -8.78
N THR A 505 -8.07 -4.30 -7.54
CA THR A 505 -8.52 -5.58 -6.96
C THR A 505 -9.21 -5.46 -5.62
N MET A 506 -8.89 -4.43 -4.83
CA MET A 506 -9.32 -4.36 -3.43
C MET A 506 -10.78 -3.94 -3.24
N GLY A 507 -11.37 -3.20 -4.20
CA GLY A 507 -12.77 -2.75 -4.12
C GLY A 507 -13.08 -1.74 -3.01
N ASN A 508 -12.07 -1.23 -2.30
CA ASN A 508 -12.25 -0.20 -1.27
C ASN A 508 -12.65 1.15 -1.89
N LYS A 509 -13.26 2.03 -1.09
CA LYS A 509 -13.35 3.46 -1.43
C LYS A 509 -12.03 4.16 -1.11
N GLY A 510 -11.81 5.29 -1.75
CA GLY A 510 -10.85 6.29 -1.32
C GLY A 510 -11.55 7.32 -0.44
N ALA A 511 -10.83 8.07 0.37
CA ALA A 511 -11.36 9.22 1.09
C ALA A 511 -10.33 10.35 1.20
N PHE A 512 -10.83 11.55 1.46
CA PHE A 512 -10.03 12.68 1.95
C PHE A 512 -10.75 13.32 3.14
N ILE A 513 -9.97 13.99 4.00
CA ILE A 513 -10.45 14.72 5.16
C ILE A 513 -10.51 16.21 4.83
N THR A 514 -11.56 16.88 5.26
CA THR A 514 -11.61 18.35 5.31
C THR A 514 -11.77 18.81 6.75
N ILE A 515 -11.01 19.83 7.14
CA ILE A 515 -11.13 20.55 8.41
C ILE A 515 -11.36 22.04 8.16
N ARG A 516 -11.80 22.78 9.17
CA ARG A 516 -11.79 24.24 9.16
C ARG A 516 -10.96 24.79 10.31
N GLY A 517 -10.26 25.91 10.12
CA GLY A 517 -9.33 26.43 11.13
C GLY A 517 -9.95 26.79 12.49
N ASP A 518 -11.25 27.12 12.51
CA ASP A 518 -12.06 27.39 13.72
C ASP A 518 -12.71 26.13 14.30
N ASN A 519 -12.77 25.04 13.54
CA ASN A 519 -13.34 23.76 13.94
C ASN A 519 -12.55 22.62 13.30
N LEU A 520 -11.49 22.22 14.00
CA LEU A 520 -10.51 21.21 13.59
C LEU A 520 -11.05 19.77 13.60
N ARG A 521 -12.38 19.58 13.65
CA ARG A 521 -13.00 18.26 13.57
C ARG A 521 -12.89 17.71 12.14
N PRO A 522 -12.46 16.45 11.96
CA PRO A 522 -12.30 15.87 10.64
C PRO A 522 -13.67 15.58 10.00
N ARG A 523 -13.86 16.03 8.76
CA ARG A 523 -15.00 15.66 7.92
C ARG A 523 -14.52 14.79 6.76
N PHE A 524 -14.96 13.54 6.77
CA PHE A 524 -14.59 12.56 5.76
C PHE A 524 -15.46 12.67 4.52
N THR A 525 -14.84 12.60 3.35
CA THR A 525 -15.54 12.44 2.06
C THR A 525 -14.97 11.23 1.36
N SER A 526 -15.77 10.15 1.27
CA SER A 526 -15.39 8.95 0.53
C SER A 526 -15.80 9.06 -0.94
N PHE A 527 -15.01 8.45 -1.83
CA PHE A 527 -15.22 8.42 -3.26
C PHE A 527 -14.82 7.06 -3.85
N SER A 528 -15.40 6.74 -5.01
CA SER A 528 -15.14 5.49 -5.73
C SER A 528 -14.09 5.70 -6.82
N ALA A 529 -13.49 4.61 -7.29
CA ALA A 529 -12.51 4.64 -8.37
C ALA A 529 -13.14 5.09 -9.68
N VAL A 530 -12.35 5.77 -10.52
CA VAL A 530 -12.73 6.14 -11.88
C VAL A 530 -12.04 5.26 -12.92
N GLU A 531 -12.57 5.26 -14.14
CA GLU A 531 -11.93 4.55 -15.25
C GLU A 531 -10.55 5.16 -15.57
N HIS A 532 -9.61 4.28 -15.88
CA HIS A 532 -8.27 4.63 -16.35
C HIS A 532 -7.87 3.75 -17.55
N PRO A 533 -6.86 4.14 -18.34
CA PRO A 533 -6.35 3.32 -19.43
C PRO A 533 -5.90 1.94 -18.96
N SER A 534 -5.93 0.97 -19.89
CA SER A 534 -5.66 -0.45 -19.62
C SER A 534 -4.17 -0.77 -19.42
N VAL A 535 -3.55 -0.13 -18.44
CA VAL A 535 -2.20 -0.45 -17.94
C VAL A 535 -2.40 -1.09 -16.57
N ARG A 536 -2.00 -2.36 -16.43
CA ARG A 536 -2.20 -3.10 -15.17
C ARG A 536 -1.33 -2.50 -14.06
N PRO A 537 -1.77 -2.52 -12.80
CA PRO A 537 -0.92 -2.23 -11.66
C PRO A 537 0.36 -3.05 -11.72
N MET A 538 1.45 -2.49 -11.20
CA MET A 538 2.77 -3.10 -11.13
C MET A 538 3.37 -3.45 -12.51
N ALA A 539 2.92 -2.83 -13.61
CA ALA A 539 3.44 -3.10 -14.95
C ALA A 539 4.96 -2.85 -15.09
N TYR A 540 5.49 -1.93 -14.28
CA TYR A 540 6.91 -1.57 -14.26
C TYR A 540 7.67 -2.15 -13.06
N ALA A 541 7.00 -2.93 -12.21
CA ALA A 541 7.59 -3.52 -11.02
C ALA A 541 8.58 -4.64 -11.37
N SER A 542 9.51 -4.88 -10.44
CA SER A 542 10.49 -5.92 -10.64
C SER A 542 9.85 -7.30 -10.58
N SER A 543 10.01 -8.08 -11.66
CA SER A 543 9.56 -9.48 -11.73
C SER A 543 10.20 -10.38 -10.66
N LEU A 544 11.25 -9.91 -9.98
CA LEU A 544 11.98 -10.61 -8.93
C LEU A 544 11.11 -10.95 -7.71
N PHE A 545 10.11 -10.13 -7.41
CA PHE A 545 9.32 -10.26 -6.18
C PHE A 545 8.01 -11.04 -6.38
N GLY A 546 7.70 -11.49 -7.60
CA GLY A 546 6.60 -12.43 -7.86
C GLY A 546 5.21 -11.90 -7.48
N PHE A 547 5.02 -10.59 -7.54
CA PHE A 547 3.73 -9.92 -7.33
C PHE A 547 2.82 -9.96 -8.58
N ALA A 548 3.37 -10.35 -9.73
CA ALA A 548 2.66 -10.52 -11.00
C ALA A 548 2.06 -11.92 -11.18
#